data_AF-A0AAV1LHY0-F1
#
_entry.id   AF-A0AAV1LHY0-F1
#
_cell.length_a   1.000
_cell.length_b   1.000
_cell.length_c   1.000
_cell.angle_alpha   90.00
_cell.angle_beta   90.00
_cell.angle_gamma   90.00
#
_symmetry.space_group_name_H-M   'P 1'
#
loop_
_entity.id
_entity.type
_entity.pdbx_description
1 polymer ?
#
loop_
_entity_poly.entity_id
_entity_poly.type
_entity_poly.pdbx_seq_one_letter_code
_entity_poly.pdbx_strand_id
1 'polypeptide(L)' 'MLKIVHEGHLGIDRCKRRARQVIFWPGMSRDIEMYVKRCSVCRESSNAPTKEPMIPLEIPDLPWLKVGSD' A
#
# COMPACT_ATOMS: atom_id res chain seq x y z
N MET A 1 -13.19 12.45 -15.80
CA MET A 1 -12.04 11.84 -16.51
C MET A 1 -11.23 10.86 -15.65
N LEU A 2 -10.60 11.30 -14.55
CA LEU A 2 -9.81 10.41 -13.67
C LEU A 2 -10.62 9.24 -13.08
N LYS A 3 -11.89 9.47 -12.75
CA LYS A 3 -12.85 8.43 -12.34
C LYS A 3 -12.95 7.29 -13.36
N ILE A 4 -13.05 7.61 -14.65
CA ILE A 4 -13.20 6.61 -15.73
C ILE A 4 -11.89 5.82 -15.90
N VAL A 5 -10.75 6.51 -15.86
CA VAL A 5 -9.43 5.87 -15.94
C VAL A 5 -9.23 4.87 -14.79
N HIS A 6 -9.70 5.22 -13.59
CA HIS A 6 -9.53 4.46 -12.36
C HIS A 6 -10.68 3.49 -12.02
N GLU A 7 -11.76 3.44 -12.80
CA GLU A 7 -12.97 2.65 -12.50
C GLU A 7 -12.69 1.17 -12.17
N GLY A 8 -11.69 0.57 -12.81
CA GLY A 8 -11.28 -0.81 -12.54
C GLY A 8 -10.32 -0.99 -11.34
N HIS A 9 -10.11 0.05 -10.52
CA HIS A 9 -9.19 0.07 -9.37
C HIS A 9 -7.77 -0.46 -9.69
N LEU A 10 -7.33 -0.25 -10.93
CA LEU A 10 -6.02 -0.70 -11.38
C LEU A 10 -4.92 0.16 -10.77
N GLY A 11 -3.74 -0.45 -10.59
CA GLY A 11 -2.55 0.24 -10.12
C GLY A 11 -2.20 1.49 -10.95
N ILE A 12 -1.43 2.38 -10.33
CA ILE A 12 -1.07 3.70 -10.86
C ILE A 12 -0.55 3.62 -12.30
N ASP A 13 0.35 2.68 -12.61
CA ASP A 13 0.95 2.57 -13.95
C ASP A 13 -0.05 2.13 -15.02
N ARG A 14 -1.00 1.25 -14.68
CA ARG A 14 -2.08 0.88 -15.62
C ARG A 14 -3.00 2.06 -15.87
N CYS A 15 -3.35 2.82 -14.84
CA CYS A 15 -4.13 4.05 -14.98
C CYS A 15 -3.40 5.06 -15.86
N LYS A 16 -2.10 5.28 -15.64
CA LYS A 16 -1.24 6.15 -16.49
C LYS A 16 -1.20 5.65 -17.93
N ARG A 17 -1.03 4.35 -18.17
CA ARG A 17 -1.00 3.76 -19.52
C ARG A 17 -2.34 3.93 -20.25
N ARG A 18 -3.46 3.68 -19.57
CA ARG A 18 -4.81 3.85 -20.13
C ARG A 18 -5.10 5.31 -20.48
N ALA A 19 -4.73 6.25 -19.63
CA ALA A 19 -4.92 7.67 -19.91
C ALA A 19 -4.12 8.13 -21.15
N ARG A 20 -2.84 7.72 -21.27
CA ARG A 20 -1.98 8.07 -22.41
C ARG A 20 -2.50 7.62 -23.77
N GLN A 21 -3.43 6.66 -23.82
CA GLN A 21 -4.00 6.18 -25.08
C GLN A 21 -5.06 7.11 -25.66
N VAL A 22 -5.66 7.99 -24.84
CA VAL A 22 -6.86 8.74 -25.24
C VAL A 22 -6.79 10.23 -24.95
N ILE A 23 -5.90 10.69 -24.06
CA ILE A 23 -5.87 12.05 -23.53
C ILE A 23 -4.46 12.47 -23.09
N PHE A 24 -4.18 13.77 -23.15
CA PHE A 24 -2.94 14.36 -22.64
C PHE A 24 -3.19 15.75 -22.04
N TRP A 25 -2.53 16.03 -20.92
CA TRP A 25 -2.41 17.38 -20.35
C TRP A 25 -1.13 17.48 -19.49
N PRO A 26 -0.57 18.70 -19.30
CA PRO A 26 0.55 18.91 -18.39
C PRO A 26 0.21 18.49 -16.96
N GLY A 27 1.05 17.66 -16.35
CA GLY A 27 0.83 17.18 -14.97
C GLY A 27 -0.05 15.93 -14.84
N MET A 28 -0.56 15.36 -15.94
CA MET A 28 -1.43 14.17 -15.95
C MET A 28 -0.94 13.03 -15.06
N SER A 29 0.35 12.69 -15.12
CA SER A 29 0.93 11.61 -14.32
C SER A 29 0.76 11.84 -12.82
N ARG A 30 0.94 13.10 -12.36
CA ARG A 30 0.80 13.50 -10.95
C ARG A 30 -0.65 13.44 -10.52
N ASP A 31 -1.56 13.93 -11.35
CA ASP A 31 -2.99 13.97 -11.04
C ASP A 31 -3.58 12.56 -10.94
N ILE A 32 -3.20 11.65 -11.86
CA ILE A 32 -3.59 10.24 -11.80
C ILE A 32 -3.08 9.60 -10.52
N GLU A 33 -1.79 9.80 -10.19
CA GLU A 33 -1.21 9.21 -9.00
C GLU A 33 -1.88 9.70 -7.71
N MET A 34 -2.15 11.00 -7.60
CA MET A 34 -2.83 11.58 -6.46
C MET A 34 -4.27 11.08 -6.34
N TYR A 35 -4.97 10.90 -7.45
CA TYR A 35 -6.32 10.36 -7.48
C TYR A 35 -6.37 8.91 -6.99
N VAL A 36 -5.47 8.05 -7.50
CA VAL A 36 -5.39 6.64 -7.09
C VAL A 36 -5.00 6.51 -5.61
N LYS A 37 -4.03 7.30 -5.13
CA LYS A 37 -3.61 7.29 -3.71
C LYS A 37 -4.71 7.72 -2.74
N ARG A 38 -5.68 8.52 -3.19
CA ARG A 38 -6.83 8.98 -2.39
C ARG A 38 -8.04 8.04 -2.45
N CYS A 39 -7.99 7.00 -3.27
CA CYS A 39 -9.07 6.01 -3.35
C CYS A 39 -9.10 5.16 -2.08
N SER A 40 -10.23 5.14 -1.37
CA SER A 40 -10.42 4.34 -0.15
C SER A 40 -10.28 2.84 -0.44
N VAL A 41 -10.95 2.35 -1.48
CA VAL A 41 -10.92 0.93 -1.89
C VAL A 41 -9.48 0.47 -2.14
N CYS A 42 -8.71 1.22 -2.93
CA CYS A 42 -7.32 0.87 -3.20
C CYS A 42 -6.41 0.96 -1.97
N ARG A 43 -6.72 1.86 -1.03
CA ARG A 43 -5.94 1.99 0.21
C ARG A 43 -6.21 0.80 1.14
N GLU A 44 -7.46 0.41 1.28
CA GLU A 44 -7.89 -0.72 2.11
C GLU A 44 -7.43 -2.06 1.53
N SER A 45 -7.42 -2.20 0.20
CA SER A 45 -6.95 -3.42 -0.48
C SER A 45 -5.45 -3.44 -0.74
N SER A 46 -4.70 -2.41 -0.32
CA SER A 46 -3.26 -2.36 -0.53
C SER A 46 -2.54 -3.32 0.42
N ASN A 47 -1.35 -3.76 0.04
CA ASN A 47 -0.52 -4.59 0.91
C ASN A 47 -0.29 -3.86 2.24
N ALA A 48 -0.52 -4.57 3.35
CA ALA A 48 -0.16 -4.06 4.66
C ALA A 48 1.35 -3.76 4.70
N PRO A 49 1.76 -2.70 5.42
CA PRO A 49 3.17 -2.50 5.70
C PRO A 49 3.74 -3.73 6.39
N THR A 50 5.04 -3.97 6.19
CA THR A 50 5.76 -5.03 6.89
C THR A 50 5.53 -4.87 8.38
N LYS A 51 5.16 -5.98 9.05
CA LYS A 51 5.03 -5.99 10.51
C LYS A 51 6.36 -5.57 11.14
N GLU A 52 6.27 -4.86 12.25
CA GLU A 52 7.45 -4.52 13.03
C GLU A 52 8.21 -5.80 13.42
N PRO A 53 9.55 -5.76 13.48
CA PRO A 53 10.34 -6.89 13.95
C PRO A 53 9.88 -7.32 15.35
N MET A 54 9.89 -8.63 15.61
CA MET A 54 9.65 -9.12 16.97
C MET A 54 10.73 -8.57 17.90
N ILE A 55 10.30 -8.06 19.05
CA ILE A 55 11.22 -7.66 20.11
C ILE A 55 11.65 -8.95 20.84
N PRO A 56 12.94 -9.30 20.83
CA PRO A 56 13.41 -10.49 21.53
C PRO A 56 13.29 -10.28 23.04
N LEU A 57 12.93 -11.35 23.75
CA LEU A 57 13.01 -11.37 25.20
C LEU A 57 14.47 -11.55 25.61
N GLU A 58 14.88 -10.90 26.70
CA GLU A 58 16.18 -11.18 27.32
C GLU A 58 16.27 -12.64 27.77
N ILE A 59 17.43 -13.23 27.54
CA ILE A 59 17.74 -14.60 27.96
C ILE A 59 17.96 -14.57 29.47
N PRO A 60 17.25 -15.39 30.26
CA PRO A 60 17.44 -15.41 31.69
C PRO A 60 18.84 -15.93 32.07
N ASP A 61 19.49 -15.29 33.03
CA ASP A 61 20.84 -15.68 33.51
C ASP A 61 20.85 -17.01 34.28
N LEU A 62 19.69 -17.44 34.77
CA LEU A 62 19.55 -18.61 35.65
C LEU A 62 18.46 -19.56 35.15
N PRO A 63 18.63 -20.88 35.37
CA PRO A 63 17.56 -21.85 35.12
C PRO A 63 16.27 -21.50 35.86
N TRP A 64 15.13 -21.73 35.22
CA TRP A 64 13.78 -21.55 35.79
C TRP A 64 13.37 -20.10 36.15
N LEU A 65 14.19 -19.10 35.83
CA LEU A 65 13.90 -17.68 36.12
C LEU A 65 12.72 -17.14 35.29
N LYS A 66 12.44 -17.75 34.14
CA LYS A 66 11.30 -17.41 33.28
C LYS A 66 10.65 -18.69 32.76
N VAL A 67 9.33 -18.81 32.91
CA VAL A 67 8.52 -19.94 32.44
C VAL A 67 7.39 -19.41 31.57
N GLY A 68 7.18 -20.02 30.40
CA GLY A 68 6.01 -19.80 29.56
C GLY A 68 5.07 -21.00 29.65
N SER A 69 3.76 -20.75 29.69
CA SER A 69 2.70 -21.76 29.52
C SER A 69 1.82 -21.31 28.36
N ASP A 70 1.28 -22.28 27.62
CA ASP A 70 0.24 -22.07 26.61
C ASP A 70 -1.13 -21.85 27.29
#